data_AF-A0A8X7T5X5-F1
#
_entry.id   AF-A0A8X7T5X5-F1
#
_cell.length_a   1.000
_cell.length_b   1.000
_cell.length_c   1.000
_cell.angle_alpha   90.00
_cell.angle_beta   90.00
_cell.angle_gamma   90.00
#
_symmetry.space_group_name_H-M   'P 1'
#
loop_
_entity.id
_entity.type
_entity.pdbx_description
1 polymer ?
#
loop_
_entity_poly.entity_id
_entity_poly.type
_entity_poly.pdbx_seq_one_letter_code
_entity_poly.pdbx_strand_id
1 'polypeptide(L)'
;MSLSNFLASLLPGSSSSSATTPTLASTIYTLGSLSFLFSPLLAPVLIWGMDAPHGRFAPKNSQKWTVHGNYGWLVMEIVSPLTFLASLLTPYGIAQEGAGSVLQPVLDTLWKLPTPNKVLALLFVVHYAHRAVISPLTSPTRSRMHVVVPLSAIGFNLNNAFLLGAWFGGRSPALLSSPVDALRKSATSSFLGRKSSFRATVQSIAFGPGLIPESAIKHPLFWLGIAGWAIGFAGNIYHDEILANLRRKPRKGAATADKKTIVQKKEKGGNGKDESVKSRYKVPHGALFEYVSFPNYLCEWFEWSSFAFSALYFLPIFQSKSSYTEILSTLLQTPPFLFLLAEVSAMLPRAYKGHLWYKETFGDEFPSSRKVVVPFVF
;
A
#
# COMPACT_ATOMS: atom_id res chain seq x y z
N MET A 1 -9.47 35.49 -4.95
CA MET A 1 -8.11 34.91 -5.11
C MET A 1 -8.30 33.47 -5.58
N SER A 2 -7.84 33.11 -6.77
CA SER A 2 -8.00 31.74 -7.30
C SER A 2 -7.25 30.74 -6.41
N LEU A 3 -7.78 29.53 -6.23
CA LEU A 3 -7.12 28.42 -5.51
C LEU A 3 -5.69 28.17 -6.06
N SER A 4 -5.47 28.40 -7.35
CA SER A 4 -4.16 28.33 -8.01
C SER A 4 -3.13 29.29 -7.38
N ASN A 5 -3.55 30.51 -7.03
CA ASN A 5 -2.65 31.56 -6.54
C ASN A 5 -2.31 31.34 -5.06
N PHE A 6 -3.24 30.77 -4.28
CA PHE A 6 -2.99 30.38 -2.90
C PHE A 6 -2.03 29.19 -2.80
N LEU A 7 -2.17 28.20 -3.70
CA LEU A 7 -1.30 27.03 -3.72
C LEU A 7 0.12 27.36 -4.22
N ALA A 8 0.27 28.29 -5.16
CA ALA A 8 1.58 28.76 -5.62
C ALA A 8 2.40 29.44 -4.51
N SER A 9 1.73 30.11 -3.56
CA SER A 9 2.40 30.76 -2.41
C SER A 9 2.91 29.80 -1.33
N LEU A 10 2.55 28.51 -1.39
CA LEU A 10 3.00 27.50 -0.43
C LEU A 10 4.33 26.82 -0.81
N LEU A 11 4.87 27.11 -2.01
CA LEU A 11 6.15 26.58 -2.48
C LEU A 11 7.27 27.64 -2.32
N PRO A 12 8.39 27.33 -1.65
CA PRO A 12 9.46 28.32 -1.45
C PRO A 12 10.23 28.57 -2.75
N GLY A 13 10.41 29.84 -3.14
CA GLY A 13 11.40 30.25 -4.15
C GLY A 13 10.90 30.97 -5.42
N SER A 14 9.75 31.65 -5.42
CA SER A 14 9.30 32.40 -6.60
C SER A 14 9.95 33.78 -6.73
N SER A 15 11.19 33.83 -7.19
CA SER A 15 11.77 35.02 -7.84
C SER A 15 12.16 34.67 -9.27
N SER A 16 11.33 35.10 -10.22
CA SER A 16 11.66 35.46 -11.60
C SER A 16 12.69 34.60 -12.37
N SER A 17 12.27 33.46 -12.91
CA SER A 17 12.63 33.00 -14.27
C SER A 17 11.69 31.87 -14.71
N SER A 18 10.93 32.11 -15.80
CA SER A 18 10.16 31.13 -16.60
C SER A 18 9.53 29.91 -15.90
N ALA A 19 8.91 30.07 -14.72
CA ALA A 19 8.18 28.98 -14.08
C ALA A 19 6.78 28.87 -14.71
N THR A 20 6.59 27.90 -15.60
CA THR A 20 5.26 27.45 -16.04
C THR A 20 4.38 27.23 -14.82
N THR A 21 3.19 27.82 -14.80
CA THR A 21 2.23 27.63 -13.72
C THR A 21 1.90 26.15 -13.54
N PRO A 22 1.89 25.61 -12.31
CA PRO A 22 1.60 24.20 -12.08
C PRO A 22 0.17 23.89 -12.56
N THR A 23 0.03 22.87 -13.40
CA THR A 23 -1.28 22.37 -13.85
C THR A 23 -2.07 21.81 -12.67
N LEU A 24 -3.41 21.75 -12.77
CA LEU A 24 -4.25 21.09 -11.76
C LEU A 24 -3.79 19.63 -11.51
N ALA A 25 -3.44 18.90 -12.57
CA ALA A 25 -2.95 17.53 -12.46
C ALA A 25 -1.62 17.44 -11.67
N SER A 26 -0.65 18.33 -11.97
CA SER A 26 0.62 18.39 -11.22
C SER A 26 0.41 18.74 -9.74
N THR A 27 -0.53 19.63 -9.47
CA THR A 27 -0.86 20.07 -8.11
C THR A 27 -1.50 18.92 -7.31
N ILE A 28 -2.48 18.23 -7.88
CA ILE A 28 -3.12 17.06 -7.25
C ILE A 28 -2.10 15.95 -6.99
N TYR A 29 -1.22 15.66 -7.96
CA TYR A 29 -0.17 14.65 -7.79
C TYR A 29 0.80 15.02 -6.66
N THR A 30 1.27 16.27 -6.61
CA THR A 30 2.18 16.73 -5.56
C THR A 30 1.52 16.71 -4.19
N LEU A 31 0.28 17.19 -4.05
CA LEU A 31 -0.47 17.13 -2.79
C LEU A 31 -0.71 15.68 -2.34
N GLY A 32 -1.08 14.80 -3.27
CA GLY A 32 -1.21 13.37 -3.01
C GLY A 32 0.09 12.76 -2.51
N SER A 33 1.21 13.03 -3.19
CA SER A 33 2.53 12.53 -2.82
C SER A 33 2.96 13.03 -1.44
N LEU A 34 2.74 14.31 -1.13
CA LEU A 34 3.01 14.90 0.19
C LEU A 34 2.19 14.20 1.27
N SER A 35 0.90 13.94 1.05
CA SER A 35 0.09 13.23 2.05
C SER A 35 0.61 11.82 2.32
N PHE A 36 1.13 11.11 1.30
CA PHE A 36 1.78 9.81 1.46
C PHE A 36 3.15 9.89 2.13
N LEU A 37 3.86 11.01 2.00
CA LEU A 37 5.11 11.26 2.71
C LEU A 37 4.87 11.54 4.20
N PHE A 38 3.77 12.22 4.55
CA PHE A 38 3.39 12.49 5.95
C PHE A 38 2.65 11.31 6.60
N SER A 39 1.96 10.48 5.82
CA SER A 39 1.21 9.32 6.32
C SER A 39 2.02 8.36 7.21
N PRO A 40 3.31 8.04 6.95
CA PRO A 40 4.10 7.12 7.75
C PRO A 40 4.52 7.71 9.09
N LEU A 41 4.49 9.05 9.23
CA LEU A 41 4.71 9.77 10.48
C LEU A 41 3.42 9.86 11.29
N LEU A 42 2.31 10.13 10.62
CA LEU A 42 1.02 10.37 11.27
C LEU A 42 0.28 9.07 11.62
N ALA A 43 0.31 8.06 10.75
CA ALA A 43 -0.44 6.81 10.91
C ALA A 43 -0.01 6.04 12.17
N PRO A 44 1.29 5.87 12.50
CA PRO A 44 1.67 5.24 13.75
C PRO A 44 1.14 5.98 14.97
N VAL A 45 1.22 7.31 15.00
CA VAL A 45 0.73 8.12 16.14
C VAL A 45 -0.79 7.97 16.31
N LEU A 46 -1.55 8.10 15.21
CA LEU A 46 -3.00 7.98 15.24
C LEU A 46 -3.46 6.56 15.59
N ILE A 47 -2.86 5.53 14.98
CA ILE A 47 -3.24 4.13 15.21
C ILE A 47 -2.76 3.65 16.59
N TRP A 48 -1.67 4.20 17.12
CA TRP A 48 -1.23 3.93 18.48
C TRP A 48 -2.19 4.54 19.50
N GLY A 49 -2.70 5.75 19.26
CA GLY A 49 -3.67 6.43 20.13
C GLY A 49 -5.13 5.96 19.96
N MET A 50 -5.51 5.49 18.79
CA MET A 50 -6.91 5.20 18.44
C MET A 50 -7.05 3.90 17.64
N ASP A 51 -7.82 2.96 18.17
CA ASP A 51 -8.15 1.74 17.43
C ASP A 51 -9.25 2.01 16.39
N ALA A 52 -9.00 1.66 15.13
CA ALA A 52 -9.99 1.81 14.07
C ALA A 52 -11.25 0.94 14.40
N PRO A 53 -12.48 1.50 14.37
CA PRO A 53 -13.69 0.83 14.84
C PRO A 53 -14.23 -0.22 13.84
N HIS A 54 -13.42 -1.27 13.62
CA HIS A 54 -13.65 -2.39 12.73
C HIS A 54 -13.02 -3.67 13.31
N GLY A 55 -13.50 -4.84 12.86
CA GLY A 55 -12.94 -6.13 13.25
C GLY A 55 -13.16 -6.40 14.73
N ARG A 56 -12.07 -6.55 15.50
CA ARG A 56 -12.13 -6.78 16.96
C ARG A 56 -12.61 -5.55 17.74
N PHE A 57 -12.40 -4.35 17.18
CA PHE A 57 -12.78 -3.07 17.76
C PHE A 57 -14.11 -2.54 17.21
N ALA A 58 -14.89 -3.41 16.55
CA ALA A 58 -16.20 -3.04 16.03
C ALA A 58 -17.14 -2.54 17.15
N PRO A 59 -18.02 -1.55 16.86
CA PRO A 59 -18.99 -1.05 17.82
C PRO A 59 -19.90 -2.17 18.35
N LYS A 60 -19.96 -2.32 19.68
CA LYS A 60 -20.70 -3.44 20.30
C LYS A 60 -22.23 -3.22 20.35
N ASN A 61 -22.70 -1.96 20.41
CA ASN A 61 -24.11 -1.63 20.70
C ASN A 61 -24.76 -0.53 19.83
N SER A 62 -24.05 0.09 18.87
CA SER A 62 -24.63 1.14 18.01
C SER A 62 -24.82 0.64 16.58
N GLN A 63 -26.07 0.53 16.13
CA GLN A 63 -26.37 0.27 14.72
C GLN A 63 -26.31 1.56 13.87
N LYS A 64 -26.45 2.74 14.49
CA LYS A 64 -26.35 4.03 13.80
C LYS A 64 -24.94 4.19 13.23
N TRP A 65 -24.85 4.58 11.96
CA TRP A 65 -23.58 4.81 11.24
C TRP A 65 -22.67 3.58 11.10
N THR A 66 -23.22 2.37 11.10
CA THR A 66 -22.46 1.15 10.82
C THR A 66 -22.92 0.47 9.54
N VAL A 67 -21.97 -0.07 8.77
CA VAL A 67 -22.23 -0.87 7.57
C VAL A 67 -21.85 -2.32 7.78
N HIS A 68 -22.42 -3.20 6.95
CA HIS A 68 -22.07 -4.62 6.94
C HIS A 68 -20.59 -4.80 6.58
N GLY A 69 -19.89 -5.67 7.33
CA GLY A 69 -18.44 -5.78 7.23
C GLY A 69 -17.93 -6.15 5.83
N ASN A 70 -18.57 -7.12 5.15
CA ASN A 70 -18.13 -7.53 3.81
C ASN A 70 -18.46 -6.48 2.74
N TYR A 71 -19.61 -5.79 2.83
CA TYR A 71 -19.97 -4.76 1.86
C TYR A 71 -19.12 -3.51 2.04
N GLY A 72 -18.88 -3.08 3.28
CA GLY A 72 -17.98 -1.97 3.57
C GLY A 72 -16.56 -2.24 3.07
N TRP A 73 -16.06 -3.48 3.24
CA TRP A 73 -14.76 -3.90 2.72
C TRP A 73 -14.72 -3.91 1.18
N LEU A 74 -15.72 -4.49 0.52
CA LEU A 74 -15.81 -4.50 -0.94
C LEU A 74 -15.79 -3.07 -1.49
N VAL A 75 -16.66 -2.21 -0.95
CA VAL A 75 -16.79 -0.81 -1.41
C VAL A 75 -15.52 -0.02 -1.17
N MET A 76 -14.85 -0.17 -0.03
CA MET A 76 -13.65 0.62 0.24
C MET A 76 -12.44 0.18 -0.57
N GLU A 77 -12.34 -1.11 -0.90
CA GLU A 77 -11.20 -1.68 -1.63
C GLU A 77 -11.36 -1.60 -3.15
N ILE A 78 -12.59 -1.71 -3.70
CA ILE A 78 -12.82 -1.69 -5.16
C ILE A 78 -12.44 -0.36 -5.81
N VAL A 79 -12.40 0.71 -5.02
CA VAL A 79 -11.97 2.03 -5.48
C VAL A 79 -10.51 2.01 -5.94
N SER A 80 -9.66 1.19 -5.33
CA SER A 80 -8.24 1.12 -5.66
C SER A 80 -7.98 0.66 -7.10
N PRO A 81 -8.40 -0.54 -7.56
CA PRO A 81 -8.13 -1.00 -8.92
C PRO A 81 -8.83 -0.12 -9.97
N LEU A 82 -10.02 0.41 -9.69
CA LEU A 82 -10.73 1.32 -10.59
C LEU A 82 -9.97 2.64 -10.78
N THR A 83 -9.51 3.25 -9.69
CA THR A 83 -8.75 4.52 -9.74
C THR A 83 -7.38 4.30 -10.35
N PHE A 84 -6.73 3.18 -10.04
CA PHE A 84 -5.43 2.81 -10.61
C PHE A 84 -5.53 2.69 -12.13
N LEU A 85 -6.51 1.93 -12.64
CA LEU A 85 -6.72 1.80 -14.09
C LEU A 85 -7.13 3.12 -14.74
N ALA A 86 -8.03 3.88 -14.13
CA ALA A 86 -8.42 5.20 -14.65
C ALA A 86 -7.20 6.13 -14.77
N SER A 87 -6.34 6.14 -13.75
CA SER A 87 -5.10 6.92 -13.74
C SER A 87 -4.09 6.37 -14.77
N LEU A 88 -3.79 5.07 -14.76
CA LEU A 88 -2.85 4.44 -15.69
C LEU A 88 -3.20 4.67 -17.16
N LEU A 89 -4.50 4.61 -17.49
CA LEU A 89 -5.00 4.72 -18.86
C LEU A 89 -5.24 6.16 -19.32
N THR A 90 -5.12 7.14 -18.43
CA THR A 90 -5.21 8.55 -18.81
C THR A 90 -3.97 8.95 -19.63
N PRO A 91 -4.10 9.38 -20.89
CA PRO A 91 -2.96 9.78 -21.71
C PRO A 91 -2.28 11.09 -21.24
N TYR A 92 -1.03 11.29 -21.67
CA TYR A 92 -0.19 12.50 -21.57
C TYR A 92 0.36 12.92 -20.19
N GLY A 93 1.65 13.26 -20.19
CA GLY A 93 2.47 13.53 -19.00
C GLY A 93 2.23 14.90 -18.36
N ILE A 94 2.30 14.94 -17.03
CA ILE A 94 2.11 16.13 -16.19
C ILE A 94 3.12 17.27 -16.50
N ALA A 95 4.16 16.99 -17.31
CA ALA A 95 5.28 17.90 -17.60
C ALA A 95 5.23 18.62 -18.97
N GLN A 96 4.14 18.53 -19.74
CA GLN A 96 3.98 19.32 -20.98
C GLN A 96 2.75 20.24 -20.95
N GLU A 97 2.90 21.43 -21.51
CA GLU A 97 1.84 22.44 -21.64
C GLU A 97 0.60 21.82 -22.34
N GLY A 98 -0.56 21.89 -21.67
CA GLY A 98 -1.82 21.28 -22.13
C GLY A 98 -2.36 20.12 -21.27
N ALA A 99 -1.67 19.71 -20.21
CA ALA A 99 -2.07 18.63 -19.29
C ALA A 99 -3.26 19.00 -18.36
N GLY A 100 -4.44 19.25 -18.95
CA GLY A 100 -5.64 19.68 -18.23
C GLY A 100 -6.48 18.54 -17.60
N SER A 101 -6.30 17.29 -18.00
CA SER A 101 -7.17 16.18 -17.58
C SER A 101 -6.58 15.34 -16.45
N VAL A 102 -7.27 15.23 -15.32
CA VAL A 102 -6.81 14.48 -14.14
C VAL A 102 -7.06 12.97 -14.27
N LEU A 103 -8.24 12.59 -14.76
CA LEU A 103 -8.69 11.20 -14.99
C LEU A 103 -9.56 11.15 -16.26
N GLN A 104 -8.93 10.88 -17.41
CA GLN A 104 -9.61 10.69 -18.69
C GLN A 104 -9.04 9.45 -19.39
N PRO A 105 -9.46 8.24 -18.97
CA PRO A 105 -8.87 7.01 -19.46
C PRO A 105 -9.18 6.77 -20.94
N VAL A 106 -8.16 6.36 -21.69
CA VAL A 106 -8.26 5.88 -23.07
C VAL A 106 -7.66 4.48 -23.13
N LEU A 107 -8.45 3.50 -23.58
CA LEU A 107 -8.04 2.09 -23.57
C LEU A 107 -6.77 1.83 -24.38
N ASP A 108 -6.59 2.54 -25.49
CA ASP A 108 -5.41 2.42 -26.36
C ASP A 108 -4.09 2.80 -25.66
N THR A 109 -4.16 3.57 -24.56
CA THR A 109 -2.99 3.90 -23.73
C THR A 109 -2.34 2.64 -23.18
N LEU A 110 -3.12 1.61 -22.82
CA LEU A 110 -2.59 0.36 -22.27
C LEU A 110 -1.56 -0.26 -23.21
N TRP A 111 -1.86 -0.29 -24.51
CA TRP A 111 -1.01 -0.93 -25.51
C TRP A 111 0.30 -0.17 -25.74
N LYS A 112 0.31 1.15 -25.50
CA LYS A 112 1.48 2.02 -25.64
C LYS A 112 2.46 1.94 -24.46
N LEU A 113 2.04 1.38 -23.32
CA LEU A 113 2.90 1.24 -22.15
C LEU A 113 4.01 0.20 -22.38
N PRO A 114 5.20 0.39 -21.77
CA PRO A 114 6.23 -0.64 -21.76
C PRO A 114 5.73 -1.96 -21.18
N THR A 115 6.25 -3.09 -21.66
CA THR A 115 5.91 -4.43 -21.18
C THR A 115 6.11 -4.58 -19.66
N PRO A 116 7.21 -4.12 -19.03
CA PRO A 116 7.36 -4.20 -17.58
C PRO A 116 6.25 -3.47 -16.81
N ASN A 117 5.81 -2.30 -17.29
CA ASN A 117 4.72 -1.53 -16.69
C ASN A 117 3.39 -2.29 -16.77
N LYS A 118 3.10 -2.93 -17.92
CA LYS A 118 1.90 -3.76 -18.09
C LYS A 118 1.89 -4.94 -17.11
N VAL A 119 3.04 -5.60 -16.92
CA VAL A 119 3.19 -6.71 -15.97
C VAL A 119 2.90 -6.23 -14.55
N LEU A 120 3.54 -5.15 -14.09
CA LEU A 120 3.31 -4.63 -12.74
C LEU A 120 1.87 -4.12 -12.55
N ALA A 121 1.29 -3.45 -13.55
CA ALA A 121 -0.11 -3.06 -13.53
C ALA A 121 -1.05 -4.27 -13.37
N LEU A 122 -0.76 -5.38 -14.05
CA LEU A 122 -1.50 -6.62 -13.91
C LEU A 122 -1.39 -7.18 -12.48
N LEU A 123 -0.18 -7.20 -11.89
CA LEU A 123 0.00 -7.67 -10.50
C LEU A 123 -0.84 -6.84 -9.51
N PHE A 124 -0.82 -5.52 -9.63
CA PHE A 124 -1.63 -4.63 -8.80
C PHE A 124 -3.14 -4.95 -8.94
N VAL A 125 -3.62 -5.12 -10.18
CA VAL A 125 -5.02 -5.45 -10.44
C VAL A 125 -5.38 -6.84 -9.90
N VAL A 126 -4.49 -7.83 -10.01
CA VAL A 126 -4.70 -9.18 -9.47
C VAL A 126 -4.81 -9.13 -7.94
N HIS A 127 -3.91 -8.41 -7.27
CA HIS A 127 -3.99 -8.20 -5.82
C HIS A 127 -5.37 -7.67 -5.43
N TYR A 128 -5.78 -6.57 -6.05
CA TYR A 128 -7.02 -5.90 -5.69
C TYR A 128 -8.28 -6.61 -6.18
N ALA A 129 -8.22 -7.40 -7.26
CA ALA A 129 -9.31 -8.29 -7.64
C ALA A 129 -9.58 -9.30 -6.52
N HIS A 130 -8.52 -9.86 -5.93
CA HIS A 130 -8.68 -10.72 -4.76
C HIS A 130 -9.15 -9.93 -3.53
N ARG A 131 -8.47 -8.84 -3.17
CA ARG A 131 -8.72 -8.07 -1.94
C ARG A 131 -10.10 -7.40 -1.91
N ALA A 132 -10.55 -6.86 -3.03
CA ALA A 132 -11.79 -6.10 -3.12
C ALA A 132 -13.01 -6.95 -3.49
N VAL A 133 -12.84 -7.99 -4.30
CA VAL A 133 -13.96 -8.78 -4.83
C VAL A 133 -13.97 -10.18 -4.24
N ILE A 134 -12.93 -10.98 -4.50
CA ILE A 134 -12.94 -12.41 -4.13
C ILE A 134 -13.04 -12.57 -2.60
N SER A 135 -12.13 -11.94 -1.84
CA SER A 135 -12.07 -12.09 -0.38
C SER A 135 -13.35 -11.63 0.32
N PRO A 136 -13.98 -10.49 0.00
CA PRO A 136 -15.27 -10.13 0.59
C PRO A 136 -16.42 -11.09 0.29
N LEU A 137 -16.40 -11.73 -0.89
CA LEU A 137 -17.44 -12.68 -1.31
C LEU A 137 -17.23 -14.10 -0.75
N THR A 138 -15.99 -14.52 -0.52
CA THR A 138 -15.66 -15.88 -0.05
C THR A 138 -15.41 -15.97 1.45
N SER A 139 -15.05 -14.86 2.11
CA SER A 139 -14.75 -14.85 3.54
C SER A 139 -16.03 -14.91 4.39
N PRO A 140 -15.96 -15.55 5.58
CA PRO A 140 -17.01 -15.47 6.58
C PRO A 140 -17.36 -14.02 6.93
N THR A 141 -18.59 -13.83 7.43
CA THR A 141 -19.11 -12.50 7.77
C THR A 141 -18.16 -11.72 8.68
N ARG A 142 -17.62 -10.61 8.18
CA ARG A 142 -16.85 -9.65 8.97
C ARG A 142 -17.76 -8.89 9.93
N SER A 143 -17.24 -8.54 11.11
CA SER A 143 -17.93 -7.65 12.05
C SER A 143 -18.34 -6.35 11.35
N ARG A 144 -19.48 -5.78 11.74
CA ARG A 144 -19.90 -4.45 11.27
C ARG A 144 -18.82 -3.43 11.53
N MET A 145 -18.67 -2.47 10.63
CA MET A 145 -17.69 -1.38 10.75
C MET A 145 -18.42 -0.04 10.78
N HIS A 146 -17.90 0.92 11.54
CA HIS A 146 -18.40 2.30 11.49
C HIS A 146 -18.06 2.92 10.12
N VAL A 147 -18.94 3.75 9.56
CA VAL A 147 -18.78 4.37 8.21
C VAL A 147 -17.50 5.17 8.03
N VAL A 148 -16.92 5.67 9.12
CA VAL A 148 -15.64 6.39 9.08
C VAL A 148 -14.51 5.52 8.51
N VAL A 149 -14.56 4.20 8.74
CA VAL A 149 -13.53 3.25 8.28
C VAL A 149 -13.54 3.10 6.76
N PRO A 150 -14.66 2.74 6.10
CA PRO A 150 -14.67 2.67 4.64
C PRO A 150 -14.45 4.05 4.02
N LEU A 151 -14.93 5.15 4.61
CA LEU A 151 -14.68 6.49 4.06
C LEU A 151 -13.19 6.87 4.09
N SER A 152 -12.48 6.59 5.19
CA SER A 152 -11.03 6.85 5.26
C SER A 152 -10.24 5.93 4.33
N ALA A 153 -10.62 4.65 4.24
CA ALA A 153 -10.01 3.70 3.32
C ALA A 153 -10.26 4.07 1.84
N ILE A 154 -11.43 4.59 1.48
CA ILE A 154 -11.71 5.15 0.15
C ILE A 154 -10.77 6.32 -0.13
N GLY A 155 -10.62 7.26 0.80
CA GLY A 155 -9.71 8.41 0.63
C GLY A 155 -8.26 7.97 0.42
N PHE A 156 -7.79 6.99 1.21
CA PHE A 156 -6.47 6.39 1.03
C PHE A 156 -6.33 5.72 -0.34
N ASN A 157 -7.28 4.85 -0.72
CA ASN A 157 -7.22 4.09 -1.96
C ASN A 157 -7.33 4.99 -3.20
N LEU A 158 -8.14 6.05 -3.17
CA LEU A 158 -8.20 7.06 -4.23
C LEU A 158 -6.82 7.66 -4.48
N ASN A 159 -6.16 8.11 -3.42
CA ASN A 159 -4.88 8.78 -3.52
C ASN A 159 -3.75 7.80 -3.90
N ASN A 160 -3.65 6.65 -3.23
CA ASN A 160 -2.64 5.63 -3.51
C ASN A 160 -2.68 5.17 -4.97
N ALA A 161 -3.87 4.74 -5.40
CA ALA A 161 -4.07 4.19 -6.73
C ALA A 161 -3.90 5.25 -7.81
N PHE A 162 -4.33 6.49 -7.53
CA PHE A 162 -4.08 7.62 -8.43
C PHE A 162 -2.58 7.84 -8.64
N LEU A 163 -1.79 7.93 -7.57
CA LEU A 163 -0.33 8.16 -7.63
C LEU A 163 0.39 7.02 -8.34
N LEU A 164 0.10 5.76 -7.98
CA LEU A 164 0.68 4.59 -8.63
C LEU A 164 0.34 4.54 -10.11
N GLY A 165 -0.94 4.70 -10.47
CA GLY A 165 -1.37 4.69 -11.88
C GLY A 165 -0.77 5.82 -12.68
N ALA A 166 -0.64 7.03 -12.10
CA ALA A 166 -0.02 8.17 -12.76
C ALA A 166 1.48 7.94 -12.97
N TRP A 167 2.19 7.40 -11.97
CA TRP A 167 3.60 7.08 -12.08
C TRP A 167 3.87 5.99 -13.12
N PHE A 168 3.16 4.85 -13.05
CA PHE A 168 3.29 3.78 -14.06
C PHE A 168 2.82 4.21 -15.46
N GLY A 169 1.98 5.24 -15.56
CA GLY A 169 1.59 5.87 -16.83
C GLY A 169 2.62 6.86 -17.37
N GLY A 170 3.76 7.07 -16.69
CA GLY A 170 4.77 8.07 -17.07
C GLY A 170 4.32 9.51 -16.85
N ARG A 171 3.30 9.70 -16.01
CA ARG A 171 2.67 11.00 -15.76
C ARG A 171 3.10 11.62 -14.44
N SER A 172 4.10 11.13 -13.73
CA SER A 172 4.60 11.83 -12.54
C SER A 172 5.49 13.04 -12.91
N PRO A 173 5.51 14.11 -12.08
CA PRO A 173 6.51 15.17 -12.21
C PRO A 173 7.93 14.61 -12.22
N ALA A 174 8.86 15.33 -12.86
CA ALA A 174 10.28 14.96 -12.82
C ALA A 174 10.71 14.78 -11.36
N LEU A 175 11.37 13.65 -11.07
CA LEU A 175 11.98 13.44 -9.76
C LEU A 175 12.95 14.61 -9.52
N LEU A 176 12.81 15.29 -8.39
CA LEU A 176 13.71 16.37 -8.06
C LEU A 176 15.12 15.78 -7.99
N SER A 177 15.98 16.14 -8.94
CA SER A 177 17.43 16.07 -8.73
C SER A 177 17.70 16.85 -7.46
N SER A 178 18.47 16.28 -6.53
CA SER A 178 18.78 16.79 -5.19
C SER A 178 18.74 18.33 -5.07
N PRO A 179 18.35 18.93 -3.93
CA PRO A 179 18.54 20.37 -3.70
C PRO A 179 19.96 20.84 -4.03
N VAL A 180 20.94 19.95 -3.90
CA VAL A 180 22.34 20.14 -4.30
C VAL A 180 22.52 20.31 -5.80
N ASP A 181 21.74 19.62 -6.64
CA ASP A 181 21.79 19.74 -8.10
C ASP A 181 21.04 20.97 -8.62
N ALA A 182 19.98 21.42 -7.94
CA ALA A 182 19.39 22.73 -8.21
C ALA A 182 20.38 23.86 -7.91
N LEU A 183 21.11 23.75 -6.79
CA LEU A 183 22.21 24.66 -6.44
C LEU A 183 23.39 24.56 -7.42
N ARG A 184 23.78 23.33 -7.82
CA ARG A 184 24.88 23.06 -8.75
C ARG A 184 24.58 23.57 -10.14
N LYS A 185 23.35 23.41 -10.65
CA LYS A 185 22.92 23.94 -11.96
C LYS A 185 22.92 25.48 -11.98
N SER A 186 22.58 26.12 -10.86
CA SER A 186 22.73 27.57 -10.69
C SER A 186 24.20 28.01 -10.67
N ALA A 187 25.10 27.19 -10.11
CA ALA A 187 26.53 27.48 -10.04
C ALA A 187 27.34 27.07 -11.29
N THR A 188 26.81 26.20 -12.16
CA THR A 188 27.52 25.68 -13.36
C THR A 188 27.04 26.30 -14.67
N SER A 189 25.95 27.07 -14.69
CA SER A 189 25.57 27.87 -15.86
C SER A 189 26.56 29.01 -16.16
N SER A 190 27.58 29.20 -15.31
CA SER A 190 28.63 30.22 -15.48
C SER A 190 29.99 29.67 -15.92
N PHE A 191 30.20 28.36 -16.13
CA PHE A 191 31.53 27.88 -16.52
C PHE A 191 31.56 26.62 -17.40
N LEU A 192 31.90 26.87 -18.66
CA LEU A 192 32.56 25.99 -19.64
C LEU A 192 31.79 24.82 -20.29
N GLY A 193 31.77 24.89 -21.62
CA GLY A 193 31.38 23.81 -22.51
C GLY A 193 32.31 22.60 -22.44
N ARG A 194 31.71 21.42 -22.40
CA ARG A 194 32.38 20.16 -22.74
C ARG A 194 31.39 19.25 -23.47
N LYS A 195 31.59 19.10 -24.78
CA LYS A 195 30.95 18.10 -25.64
C LYS A 195 31.55 16.74 -25.30
N SER A 196 30.88 15.93 -24.47
CA SER A 196 31.13 14.49 -24.35
C SER A 196 30.05 13.84 -23.47
N SER A 197 29.33 12.86 -24.01
CA SER A 197 28.24 12.07 -23.38
C SER A 197 26.81 12.65 -23.44
N PHE A 198 26.44 13.33 -24.53
CA PHE A 198 25.06 13.80 -24.74
C PHE A 198 24.09 12.69 -25.18
N ARG A 199 24.57 11.55 -25.67
CA ARG A 199 23.70 10.51 -26.28
C ARG A 199 23.12 9.49 -25.29
N ALA A 200 23.79 9.24 -24.17
CA ALA A 200 23.31 8.30 -23.13
C ALA A 200 22.39 8.99 -22.09
N THR A 201 22.70 10.24 -21.74
CA THR A 201 21.93 11.03 -20.77
C THR A 201 20.58 11.51 -21.31
N VAL A 202 20.46 11.71 -22.62
CA VAL A 202 19.20 12.11 -23.27
C VAL A 202 18.19 10.96 -23.32
N GLN A 203 18.65 9.70 -23.29
CA GLN A 203 17.76 8.54 -23.35
C GLN A 203 17.10 8.22 -22.01
N SER A 204 17.70 8.60 -20.88
CA SER A 204 17.11 8.49 -19.54
C SER A 204 16.19 9.66 -19.16
N ILE A 205 16.24 10.77 -19.92
CA ILE A 205 15.36 11.93 -19.75
C ILE A 205 14.12 11.82 -20.66
N ALA A 206 14.16 10.96 -21.69
CA ALA A 206 13.07 10.81 -22.67
C ALA A 206 11.86 9.99 -22.16
N PHE A 207 11.99 9.26 -21.06
CA PHE A 207 10.90 8.53 -20.43
C PHE A 207 10.57 9.19 -19.09
N GLY A 208 9.34 9.71 -18.95
CA GLY A 208 8.88 10.28 -17.69
C GLY A 208 9.06 9.29 -16.53
N PRO A 209 9.28 9.78 -15.29
CA PRO A 209 9.46 8.89 -14.15
C PRO A 209 8.33 7.87 -14.06
N GLY A 210 8.71 6.61 -13.83
CA GLY A 210 7.80 5.48 -13.73
C GLY A 210 7.58 4.66 -15.01
N LEU A 211 8.06 5.10 -16.18
CA LEU A 211 8.18 4.22 -17.35
C LEU A 211 9.46 3.38 -17.24
N ILE A 212 9.30 2.07 -17.13
CA ILE A 212 10.39 1.12 -16.95
C ILE A 212 10.91 0.70 -18.33
N PRO A 213 12.24 0.66 -18.55
CA PRO A 213 12.79 0.33 -19.85
C PRO A 213 12.45 -1.12 -20.26
N GLU A 214 12.20 -1.33 -21.54
CA GLU A 214 11.94 -2.67 -22.11
C GLU A 214 13.09 -3.67 -21.90
N SER A 215 14.30 -3.21 -21.56
CA SER A 215 15.39 -4.10 -21.17
C SER A 215 15.12 -4.83 -19.84
N ALA A 216 14.24 -4.33 -18.98
CA ALA A 216 13.94 -4.90 -17.68
C ALA A 216 13.39 -6.34 -17.77
N ILE A 217 12.52 -6.63 -18.76
CA ILE A 217 11.99 -8.00 -18.95
C ILE A 217 13.07 -9.03 -19.31
N LYS A 218 14.24 -8.59 -19.79
CA LYS A 218 15.39 -9.47 -20.08
C LYS A 218 16.29 -9.67 -18.85
N HIS A 219 16.07 -8.90 -17.78
CA HIS A 219 16.91 -8.92 -16.60
C HIS A 219 16.36 -9.87 -15.53
N PRO A 220 17.15 -10.81 -14.98
CA PRO A 220 16.66 -11.81 -14.03
C PRO A 220 16.09 -11.19 -12.75
N LEU A 221 16.67 -10.08 -12.27
CA LEU A 221 16.16 -9.41 -11.07
C LEU A 221 14.74 -8.87 -11.21
N PHE A 222 14.28 -8.52 -12.42
CA PHE A 222 12.88 -8.16 -12.63
C PHE A 222 11.99 -9.34 -12.27
N TRP A 223 12.28 -10.52 -12.82
CA TRP A 223 11.52 -11.75 -12.57
C TRP A 223 11.65 -12.28 -11.14
N LEU A 224 12.80 -12.08 -10.48
CA LEU A 224 12.92 -12.40 -9.05
C LEU A 224 11.96 -11.55 -8.19
N GLY A 225 11.79 -10.27 -8.53
CA GLY A 225 10.81 -9.43 -7.85
C GLY A 225 9.36 -9.83 -8.18
N ILE A 226 9.06 -10.24 -9.41
CA ILE A 226 7.74 -10.82 -9.75
C ILE A 226 7.47 -12.13 -8.97
N ALA A 227 8.48 -12.99 -8.86
CA ALA A 227 8.37 -14.23 -8.07
C ALA A 227 8.19 -13.94 -6.57
N GLY A 228 8.93 -12.98 -6.03
CA GLY A 228 8.78 -12.51 -4.65
C GLY A 228 7.37 -11.96 -4.38
N TRP A 229 6.84 -11.18 -5.32
CA TRP A 229 5.46 -10.69 -5.26
C TRP A 229 4.46 -11.85 -5.22
N ALA A 230 4.60 -12.84 -6.10
CA ALA A 230 3.69 -13.99 -6.15
C ALA A 230 3.73 -14.83 -4.86
N ILE A 231 4.92 -15.03 -4.28
CA ILE A 231 5.09 -15.73 -3.00
C ILE A 231 4.42 -14.95 -1.86
N GLY A 232 4.64 -13.64 -1.81
CA GLY A 232 4.01 -12.75 -0.82
C GLY A 232 2.49 -12.77 -0.95
N PHE A 233 1.96 -12.61 -2.16
CA PHE A 233 0.53 -12.64 -2.44
C PHE A 233 -0.12 -13.97 -2.05
N ALA A 234 0.46 -15.10 -2.49
CA ALA A 234 -0.04 -16.43 -2.12
C ALA A 234 0.03 -16.66 -0.62
N GLY A 235 1.12 -16.24 0.03
CA GLY A 235 1.29 -16.31 1.48
C GLY A 235 0.24 -15.48 2.23
N ASN A 236 -0.06 -14.27 1.78
CA ASN A 236 -1.08 -13.41 2.37
C ASN A 236 -2.45 -14.09 2.32
N ILE A 237 -2.86 -14.57 1.15
CA ILE A 237 -4.14 -15.27 0.94
C ILE A 237 -4.23 -16.50 1.82
N TYR A 238 -3.17 -17.33 1.83
CA TYR A 238 -3.15 -18.58 2.58
C TYR A 238 -3.35 -18.34 4.08
N HIS A 239 -2.69 -17.35 4.66
CA HIS A 239 -2.83 -17.04 6.08
C HIS A 239 -4.15 -16.34 6.41
N ASP A 240 -4.69 -15.51 5.53
CA ASP A 240 -6.04 -14.96 5.66
C ASP A 240 -7.11 -16.07 5.64
N GLU A 241 -6.91 -17.11 4.83
CA GLU A 241 -7.80 -18.26 4.73
C GLU A 241 -7.75 -19.14 5.99
N ILE A 242 -6.58 -19.30 6.62
CA ILE A 242 -6.48 -19.93 7.96
C ILE A 242 -7.35 -19.15 8.96
N LEU A 243 -7.24 -17.82 8.99
CA LEU A 243 -8.06 -16.98 9.89
C LEU A 243 -9.56 -17.08 9.56
N ALA A 244 -9.92 -17.14 8.28
CA ALA A 244 -11.29 -17.34 7.84
C ALA A 244 -11.84 -18.69 8.33
N ASN A 245 -11.06 -19.76 8.21
CA ASN A 245 -11.45 -21.09 8.66
C ASN A 245 -11.78 -21.17 10.16
N LEU A 246 -11.10 -20.39 11.00
CA LEU A 246 -11.43 -20.30 12.44
C LEU A 246 -12.86 -19.78 12.71
N ARG A 247 -13.45 -19.06 11.75
CA ARG A 247 -14.77 -18.41 11.86
C ARG A 247 -15.85 -19.17 11.11
N ARG A 248 -15.51 -20.13 10.24
CA ARG A 248 -16.50 -20.94 9.52
C ARG A 248 -17.17 -21.93 10.48
N LYS A 249 -18.48 -22.11 10.32
CA LYS A 249 -19.21 -23.13 11.08
C LYS A 249 -18.73 -24.51 10.64
N PRO A 250 -18.47 -25.46 11.56
CA PRO A 250 -18.14 -26.82 11.18
C PRO A 250 -19.26 -27.42 10.32
N ARG A 251 -18.88 -28.18 9.29
CA ARG A 251 -19.80 -28.83 8.36
C ARG A 251 -20.74 -29.75 9.17
N LYS A 252 -22.06 -29.70 8.90
CA LYS A 252 -23.06 -30.55 9.57
C LYS A 252 -22.66 -32.02 9.38
N GLY A 253 -22.15 -32.64 10.44
CA GLY A 253 -21.52 -33.97 10.44
C GLY A 253 -20.39 -34.10 11.47
N ALA A 254 -19.66 -33.02 11.75
CA ALA A 254 -18.59 -32.99 12.76
C ALA A 254 -19.03 -32.44 14.14
N ALA A 255 -20.30 -32.03 14.27
CA ALA A 255 -20.81 -31.28 15.41
C ALA A 255 -21.24 -32.13 16.64
N THR A 256 -21.10 -33.45 16.59
CA THR A 256 -21.50 -34.37 17.65
C THR A 256 -20.47 -34.50 18.78
N ALA A 257 -19.19 -34.17 18.54
CA ALA A 257 -18.15 -34.25 19.58
C ALA A 257 -18.09 -33.01 20.49
N ASP A 258 -18.33 -31.80 19.95
CA ASP A 258 -18.07 -30.54 20.66
C ASP A 258 -19.15 -30.15 21.70
N LYS A 259 -20.37 -30.68 21.58
CA LYS A 259 -21.45 -30.38 22.53
C LYS A 259 -21.22 -30.97 23.93
N LYS A 260 -20.49 -32.09 24.06
CA LYS A 260 -20.22 -32.71 25.37
C LYS A 260 -19.21 -31.91 26.21
N THR A 261 -18.23 -31.27 25.57
CA THR A 261 -17.15 -30.53 26.25
C THR A 261 -17.62 -29.19 26.82
N ILE A 262 -18.57 -28.51 26.14
CA ILE A 262 -19.09 -27.20 26.58
C ILE A 262 -20.02 -27.35 27.80
N VAL A 263 -20.75 -28.46 27.92
CA VAL A 263 -21.66 -28.68 29.05
C VAL A 263 -20.89 -28.98 30.35
N GLN A 264 -19.76 -29.70 30.28
CA GLN A 264 -18.96 -30.00 31.48
C GLN A 264 -18.14 -28.82 32.02
N LYS A 265 -17.76 -27.84 31.18
CA LYS A 265 -16.91 -26.72 31.64
C LYS A 265 -17.69 -25.60 32.36
N LYS A 266 -19.00 -25.52 32.16
CA LYS A 266 -19.88 -24.51 32.78
C LYS A 266 -20.02 -24.65 34.30
N GLU A 267 -19.62 -25.79 34.88
CA GLU A 267 -19.69 -26.03 36.33
C GLU A 267 -18.49 -25.46 37.10
N LYS A 268 -17.38 -25.11 36.42
CA LYS A 268 -16.19 -24.54 37.07
C LYS A 268 -16.11 -23.02 36.92
N GLY A 269 -16.96 -22.29 37.64
CA GLY A 269 -16.69 -20.95 38.20
C GLY A 269 -16.03 -19.86 37.31
N GLY A 270 -16.11 -19.95 35.98
CA GLY A 270 -15.46 -19.01 35.08
C GLY A 270 -16.20 -17.67 35.01
N ASN A 271 -15.45 -16.57 35.07
CA ASN A 271 -15.97 -15.23 34.83
C ASN A 271 -16.61 -15.18 33.43
N GLY A 272 -17.94 -15.12 33.35
CA GLY A 272 -18.70 -15.36 32.11
C GLY A 272 -18.37 -14.44 30.93
N LYS A 273 -17.67 -13.33 31.15
CA LYS A 273 -17.14 -12.46 30.10
C LYS A 273 -15.92 -13.07 29.39
N ASP A 274 -14.96 -13.66 30.10
CA ASP A 274 -13.74 -14.23 29.49
C ASP A 274 -14.05 -15.47 28.65
N GLU A 275 -14.93 -16.33 29.16
CA GLU A 275 -15.46 -17.49 28.42
C GLU A 275 -16.16 -17.07 27.11
N SER A 276 -16.91 -15.96 27.14
CA SER A 276 -17.59 -15.43 25.94
C SER A 276 -16.64 -14.86 24.89
N VAL A 277 -15.48 -14.33 25.29
CA VAL A 277 -14.44 -13.80 24.38
C VAL A 277 -13.63 -14.96 23.79
N LYS A 278 -13.20 -15.92 24.62
CA LYS A 278 -12.49 -17.13 24.19
C LYS A 278 -13.36 -18.06 23.32
N SER A 279 -14.68 -18.05 23.47
CA SER A 279 -15.57 -18.78 22.55
C SER A 279 -15.71 -18.10 21.18
N ARG A 280 -15.46 -16.77 21.08
CA ARG A 280 -15.58 -16.00 19.84
C ARG A 280 -14.28 -15.93 19.05
N TYR A 281 -13.14 -15.91 19.72
CA TYR A 281 -11.81 -15.82 19.09
C TYR A 281 -10.98 -17.05 19.44
N LYS A 282 -10.12 -17.48 18.51
CA LYS A 282 -9.22 -18.63 18.68
C LYS A 282 -7.80 -18.22 18.34
N VAL A 283 -6.82 -18.85 18.98
CA VAL A 283 -5.42 -18.70 18.60
C VAL A 283 -5.21 -19.39 17.24
N PRO A 284 -4.68 -18.69 16.22
CA PRO A 284 -4.38 -19.31 14.94
C PRO A 284 -3.12 -20.18 15.04
N HIS A 285 -3.14 -21.31 14.32
CA HIS A 285 -2.06 -22.29 14.22
C HIS A 285 -1.88 -22.72 12.76
N GLY A 286 -0.70 -23.27 12.45
CA GLY A 286 -0.30 -23.73 11.13
C GLY A 286 0.57 -22.73 10.36
N ALA A 287 1.53 -23.26 9.60
CA ALA A 287 2.47 -22.49 8.78
C ALA A 287 3.16 -21.36 9.57
N LEU A 288 3.17 -20.13 9.05
CA LEU A 288 3.90 -19.03 9.70
C LEU A 288 3.25 -18.56 11.00
N PHE A 289 2.00 -18.95 11.30
CA PHE A 289 1.41 -18.67 12.60
C PHE A 289 2.17 -19.34 13.75
N GLU A 290 2.95 -20.40 13.50
CA GLU A 290 3.79 -20.99 14.55
C GLU A 290 4.93 -20.06 15.00
N TYR A 291 5.33 -19.12 14.15
CA TYR A 291 6.44 -18.21 14.42
C TYR A 291 5.98 -16.78 14.74
N VAL A 292 4.92 -16.30 14.08
CA VAL A 292 4.48 -14.90 14.18
C VAL A 292 2.96 -14.78 14.31
N SER A 293 2.48 -13.72 14.97
CA SER A 293 1.04 -13.46 15.14
C SER A 293 0.35 -12.94 13.88
N PHE A 294 1.06 -12.23 13.01
CA PHE A 294 0.52 -11.59 11.81
C PHE A 294 1.31 -11.97 10.55
N PRO A 295 1.35 -13.27 10.20
CA PRO A 295 2.05 -13.73 9.00
C PRO A 295 1.43 -13.21 7.71
N ASN A 296 0.12 -12.96 7.68
CA ASN A 296 -0.53 -12.31 6.55
C ASN A 296 0.07 -10.92 6.28
N TYR A 297 0.38 -10.14 7.31
CA TYR A 297 1.05 -8.84 7.15
C TYR A 297 2.51 -8.99 6.71
N LEU A 298 3.24 -9.97 7.25
CA LEU A 298 4.60 -10.28 6.77
C LEU A 298 4.61 -10.58 5.26
N CYS A 299 3.66 -11.40 4.81
CA CYS A 299 3.53 -11.77 3.41
C CYS A 299 3.10 -10.58 2.54
N GLU A 300 2.19 -9.71 3.02
CA GLU A 300 1.79 -8.47 2.32
C GLU A 300 3.00 -7.50 2.20
N TRP A 301 3.79 -7.35 3.27
CA TRP A 301 5.01 -6.52 3.22
C TRP A 301 6.03 -7.07 2.22
N PHE A 302 6.22 -8.39 2.17
CA PHE A 302 7.12 -9.02 1.21
C PHE A 302 6.61 -8.89 -0.23
N GLU A 303 5.31 -9.01 -0.44
CA GLU A 303 4.64 -8.78 -1.72
C GLU A 303 4.95 -7.38 -2.26
N TRP A 304 4.64 -6.34 -1.48
CA TRP A 304 4.79 -4.96 -1.91
C TRP A 304 6.24 -4.47 -1.93
N SER A 305 7.11 -5.05 -1.10
CA SER A 305 8.57 -4.84 -1.20
C SER A 305 9.11 -5.36 -2.54
N SER A 306 8.66 -6.54 -2.97
CA SER A 306 9.08 -7.14 -4.23
C SER A 306 8.51 -6.40 -5.45
N PHE A 307 7.28 -5.90 -5.33
CA PHE A 307 6.66 -5.00 -6.29
C PHE A 307 7.46 -3.70 -6.46
N ALA A 308 7.75 -3.02 -5.34
CA ALA A 308 8.54 -1.80 -5.34
C ALA A 308 9.96 -2.04 -5.88
N PHE A 309 10.60 -3.13 -5.50
CA PHE A 309 11.91 -3.52 -6.05
C PHE A 309 11.88 -3.64 -7.58
N SER A 310 10.92 -4.40 -8.12
CA SER A 310 10.77 -4.59 -9.58
C SER A 310 10.51 -3.28 -10.32
N ALA A 311 9.76 -2.36 -9.69
CA ALA A 311 9.44 -1.06 -10.25
C ALA A 311 10.64 -0.09 -10.22
N LEU A 312 11.43 -0.11 -9.15
CA LEU A 312 12.41 0.94 -8.86
C LEU A 312 13.84 0.56 -9.25
N TYR A 313 14.20 -0.73 -9.26
CA TYR A 313 15.58 -1.18 -9.53
C TYR A 313 16.15 -0.66 -10.86
N PHE A 314 15.30 -0.47 -11.86
CA PHE A 314 15.69 -0.01 -13.20
C PHE A 314 15.72 1.51 -13.35
N LEU A 315 15.45 2.26 -12.28
CA LEU A 315 15.65 3.71 -12.31
C LEU A 315 17.15 4.02 -12.40
N PRO A 316 17.56 5.02 -13.20
CA PRO A 316 18.98 5.35 -13.40
C PRO A 316 19.78 5.55 -12.11
N ILE A 317 19.15 6.08 -11.07
CA ILE A 317 19.79 6.35 -9.78
C ILE A 317 20.33 5.10 -9.07
N PHE A 318 19.66 3.95 -9.22
CA PHE A 318 20.11 2.69 -8.63
C PHE A 318 21.18 1.98 -9.47
N GLN A 319 21.42 2.48 -10.68
CA GLN A 319 22.44 1.98 -11.60
C GLN A 319 23.71 2.87 -11.58
N SER A 320 23.64 4.06 -10.96
CA SER A 320 24.77 4.98 -10.78
C SER A 320 25.36 4.94 -9.37
N LYS A 321 26.60 5.44 -9.22
CA LYS A 321 27.19 5.72 -7.90
C LYS A 321 26.51 6.93 -7.27
N SER A 322 25.32 6.74 -6.73
CA SER A 322 24.54 7.78 -6.05
C SER A 322 24.78 7.78 -4.54
N SER A 323 24.67 8.95 -3.92
CA SER A 323 24.74 9.07 -2.46
C SER A 323 23.51 8.45 -1.80
N TYR A 324 23.64 7.97 -0.56
CA TYR A 324 22.52 7.51 0.27
C TYR A 324 21.39 8.55 0.37
N THR A 325 21.74 9.84 0.42
CA THR A 325 20.78 10.94 0.48
C THR A 325 19.94 11.07 -0.80
N GLU A 326 20.55 10.82 -1.96
CA GLU A 326 19.87 10.88 -3.27
C GLU A 326 18.97 9.66 -3.47
N ILE A 327 19.46 8.49 -3.04
CA ILE A 327 18.67 7.26 -3.04
C ILE A 327 17.43 7.44 -2.17
N LEU A 328 17.60 7.90 -0.93
CA LEU A 328 16.50 8.10 0.00
C LEU A 328 15.51 9.16 -0.51
N SER A 329 16.00 10.29 -1.03
CA SER A 329 15.12 11.33 -1.57
C SER A 329 14.32 10.83 -2.77
N THR A 330 14.90 9.98 -3.61
CA THR A 330 14.20 9.38 -4.74
C THR A 330 13.16 8.37 -4.30
N LEU A 331 13.50 7.48 -3.37
CA LEU A 331 12.56 6.52 -2.79
C LEU A 331 11.32 7.26 -2.24
N LEU A 332 11.52 8.32 -1.45
CA LEU A 332 10.46 9.14 -0.85
C LEU A 332 9.64 9.96 -1.87
N GLN A 333 10.02 9.98 -3.14
CA GLN A 333 9.27 10.62 -4.22
C GLN A 333 8.58 9.60 -5.14
N THR A 334 8.80 8.30 -4.94
CA THR A 334 8.27 7.24 -5.81
C THR A 334 7.06 6.56 -5.17
N PRO A 335 5.88 6.57 -5.83
CA PRO A 335 4.67 5.94 -5.29
C PRO A 335 4.81 4.46 -4.88
N PRO A 336 5.54 3.58 -5.60
CA PRO A 336 5.73 2.21 -5.15
C PRO A 336 6.36 2.10 -3.76
N PHE A 337 7.37 2.93 -3.45
CA PHE A 337 7.99 2.95 -2.13
C PHE A 337 7.14 3.68 -1.09
N LEU A 338 6.52 4.80 -1.46
CA LEU A 338 5.62 5.53 -0.56
C LEU A 338 4.43 4.66 -0.11
N PHE A 339 3.88 3.84 -1.02
CA PHE A 339 2.83 2.90 -0.68
C PHE A 339 3.32 1.84 0.31
N LEU A 340 4.46 1.19 0.02
CA LEU A 340 5.08 0.22 0.93
C LEU A 340 5.33 0.83 2.32
N LEU A 341 5.86 2.05 2.36
CA LEU A 341 6.14 2.74 3.62
C LEU A 341 4.85 3.06 4.39
N ALA A 342 3.82 3.57 3.72
CA ALA A 342 2.52 3.84 4.33
C ALA A 342 1.85 2.57 4.86
N GLU A 343 1.94 1.47 4.12
CA GLU A 343 1.42 0.16 4.50
C GLU A 343 2.09 -0.36 5.77
N VAL A 344 3.43 -0.45 5.78
CA VAL A 344 4.19 -0.91 6.94
C VAL A 344 3.88 -0.05 8.17
N SER A 345 3.87 1.28 8.02
CA SER A 345 3.55 2.21 9.10
C SER A 345 2.12 2.07 9.64
N ALA A 346 1.14 1.71 8.80
CA ALA A 346 -0.23 1.49 9.24
C ALA A 346 -0.43 0.10 9.88
N MET A 347 0.23 -0.92 9.36
CA MET A 347 0.07 -2.31 9.81
C MET A 347 0.86 -2.62 11.08
N LEU A 348 2.07 -2.08 11.23
CA LEU A 348 2.98 -2.40 12.33
C LEU A 348 2.38 -2.11 13.73
N PRO A 349 1.81 -0.92 14.02
CA PRO A 349 1.14 -0.66 15.31
C PRO A 349 -0.02 -1.62 15.56
N ARG A 350 -0.80 -1.94 14.51
CA ARG A 350 -1.96 -2.83 14.60
C ARG A 350 -1.55 -4.27 14.90
N ALA A 351 -0.45 -4.72 14.30
CA ALA A 351 0.15 -6.03 14.56
C ALA A 351 0.65 -6.12 16.00
N TYR A 352 1.41 -5.12 16.46
CA TYR A 352 1.93 -5.07 17.83
C TYR A 352 0.80 -5.10 18.87
N LYS A 353 -0.17 -4.20 18.77
CA LYS A 353 -1.36 -4.20 19.65
C LYS A 353 -2.13 -5.51 19.59
N GLY A 354 -2.22 -6.11 18.40
CA GLY A 354 -2.90 -7.39 18.23
C GLY A 354 -2.17 -8.54 18.89
N HIS A 355 -0.84 -8.53 18.87
CA HIS A 355 -0.01 -9.52 19.53
C HIS A 355 -0.13 -9.41 21.06
N LEU A 356 -0.09 -8.19 21.60
CA LEU A 356 -0.35 -7.94 23.03
C LEU A 356 -1.74 -8.42 23.43
N TRP A 357 -2.76 -8.10 22.62
CA TRP A 357 -4.12 -8.56 22.88
C TRP A 357 -4.22 -10.10 22.91
N TYR A 358 -3.52 -10.82 22.02
CA TYR A 358 -3.48 -12.28 22.07
C TYR A 358 -2.85 -12.79 23.37
N LYS A 359 -1.72 -12.21 23.81
CA LYS A 359 -1.06 -12.56 25.07
C LYS A 359 -1.99 -12.33 26.26
N GLU A 360 -2.63 -11.17 26.34
CA GLU A 360 -3.55 -10.81 27.43
C GLU A 360 -4.80 -11.69 27.45
N THR A 361 -5.36 -12.02 26.27
CA THR A 361 -6.64 -12.74 26.17
C THR A 361 -6.50 -14.24 26.41
N PHE A 362 -5.40 -14.83 25.91
CA PHE A 362 -5.23 -16.29 25.90
C PHE A 362 -4.23 -16.79 26.95
N GLY A 363 -3.39 -15.91 27.51
CA GLY A 363 -2.42 -16.28 28.55
C GLY A 363 -1.54 -17.45 28.09
N ASP A 364 -1.50 -18.51 28.91
CA ASP A 364 -0.69 -19.70 28.66
C ASP A 364 -1.08 -20.49 27.39
N GLU A 365 -2.31 -20.31 26.86
CA GLU A 365 -2.72 -20.93 25.58
C GLU A 365 -2.02 -20.28 24.37
N PHE A 366 -1.52 -19.05 24.52
CA PHE A 366 -0.83 -18.35 23.43
C PHE A 366 0.68 -18.64 23.46
N PRO A 367 1.30 -19.10 22.36
CA PRO A 367 2.71 -19.48 22.37
C PRO A 367 3.63 -18.31 22.73
N SER A 368 4.38 -18.45 23.82
CA SER A 368 5.26 -17.40 24.36
C SER A 368 6.46 -17.07 23.45
N SER A 369 6.90 -18.04 22.65
CA SER A 369 7.98 -17.87 21.67
C SER A 369 7.55 -17.10 20.40
N ARG A 370 6.23 -16.99 20.16
CA ARG A 370 5.68 -16.34 18.96
C ARG A 370 6.05 -14.86 18.96
N LYS A 371 6.45 -14.38 17.80
CA LYS A 371 6.79 -12.97 17.51
C LYS A 371 5.60 -12.24 16.88
N VAL A 372 5.70 -10.95 16.64
CA VAL A 372 4.62 -10.11 16.13
C VAL A 372 4.45 -10.32 14.62
N VAL A 373 5.49 -10.03 13.82
CA VAL A 373 5.47 -10.08 12.34
C VAL A 373 6.72 -10.70 11.74
N VAL A 374 7.93 -10.44 12.27
CA VAL A 374 9.19 -10.94 11.73
C VAL A 374 9.64 -12.16 12.52
N PRO A 375 9.70 -13.36 11.92
CA PRO A 375 10.08 -14.59 12.62
C PRO A 375 11.40 -14.44 13.35
N PHE A 376 11.44 -14.88 14.61
CA PHE A 376 12.61 -14.85 15.49
C PHE A 376 13.15 -13.46 15.88
N VAL A 377 12.63 -12.38 15.30
CA VAL A 377 13.10 -11.00 15.54
C VAL A 377 12.04 -10.18 16.27
N PHE A 378 10.92 -9.89 15.59
CA PHE A 378 9.92 -8.92 16.06
C PHE A 378 8.53 -9.49 16.04
#